data_AF-A0A401RGB9-F1
#
_entry.id   AF-A0A401RGB9-F1
#
_cell.length_a   1.000
_cell.length_b   1.000
_cell.length_c   1.000
_cell.angle_alpha   90.00
_cell.angle_beta   90.00
_cell.angle_gamma   90.00
#
_symmetry.space_group_name_H-M   'P 1'
#
loop_
_entity.id
_entity.type
_entity.pdbx_description
1 polymer ?
#
loop_
_entity_poly.entity_id
_entity_poly.type
_entity_poly.pdbx_seq_one_letter_code
_entity_poly.pdbx_strand_id
1 'polypeptide(L)'
;MVFPNYLKTIHEEKDRLVVMTILESMNNVLKNCKGDTLKEPGRLDEICKAIRNVLQKKTACQDPENDETESDEEQEAEYDSMLLEYAGEGIPLLAAAVGGQIFAPYFAGFLPLLLGKTKPSCTVAEKSFAIGSIAETVQAMGPATVQFVPRLLPMLQAGARDTDDE
;
A
#
# COMPACT_ATOMS: atom_id res chain seq x y z
N MET A 1 -7.23 18.00 11.29
CA MET A 1 -7.62 18.80 10.11
C MET A 1 -6.77 18.54 8.87
N VAL A 2 -5.76 17.65 8.89
CA VAL A 2 -4.80 17.52 7.77
C VAL A 2 -5.19 16.44 6.74
N PHE A 3 -5.81 15.34 7.18
CA PHE A 3 -6.19 14.22 6.31
C PHE A 3 -7.07 14.57 5.11
N PRO A 4 -8.09 15.45 5.19
CA PRO A 4 -8.87 15.81 4.02
C PRO A 4 -8.02 16.38 2.88
N ASN A 5 -7.02 17.19 3.22
CA ASN A 5 -6.10 17.75 2.22
C ASN A 5 -5.19 16.67 1.65
N TYR A 6 -4.61 15.80 2.49
CA TYR A 6 -3.78 14.68 2.01
C TYR A 6 -4.55 13.79 1.03
N LEU A 7 -5.76 13.37 1.40
CA LEU A 7 -6.58 12.47 0.59
C LEU A 7 -7.00 13.13 -0.74
N LYS A 8 -7.31 14.43 -0.70
CA LYS A 8 -7.58 15.20 -1.91
C LYS A 8 -6.37 15.26 -2.83
N THR A 9 -5.19 15.61 -2.28
CA THR A 9 -3.95 15.68 -3.06
C THR A 9 -3.58 14.33 -3.66
N ILE A 10 -3.65 13.23 -2.90
CA ILE A 10 -3.40 11.88 -3.44
C ILE A 10 -4.31 11.55 -4.63
N HIS A 11 -5.55 12.06 -4.65
CA HIS A 11 -6.49 11.76 -5.72
C HIS A 11 -6.31 12.63 -6.96
N GLU A 12 -6.14 13.94 -6.77
CA GLU A 12 -6.25 14.95 -7.83
C GLU A 12 -4.90 15.43 -8.37
N GLU A 13 -3.81 15.27 -7.62
CA GLU A 13 -2.48 15.75 -8.02
C GLU A 13 -1.93 14.93 -9.19
N LYS A 14 -1.30 15.63 -10.14
CA LYS A 14 -0.69 15.05 -11.34
C LYS A 14 0.80 14.76 -11.13
N ASP A 15 1.46 15.49 -10.25
CA ASP A 15 2.88 15.27 -9.95
C ASP A 15 3.08 14.06 -9.02
N ARG A 16 3.73 13.01 -9.55
CA ARG A 16 4.07 11.78 -8.82
C ARG A 16 4.93 12.06 -7.57
N LEU A 17 5.88 13.00 -7.65
CA LEU A 17 6.76 13.36 -6.52
C LEU A 17 5.99 14.03 -5.38
N VAL A 18 5.00 14.87 -5.72
CA VAL A 18 4.13 15.49 -4.72
C VAL A 18 3.27 14.44 -4.04
N VAL A 19 2.68 13.52 -4.79
CA VAL A 19 1.87 12.43 -4.21
C VAL A 19 2.72 11.53 -3.31
N MET A 20 3.94 11.18 -3.69
CA MET A 20 4.88 10.43 -2.83
C MET A 20 5.15 11.15 -1.52
N THR A 21 5.47 12.45 -1.58
CA THR A 21 5.71 13.28 -0.39
C THR A 21 4.50 13.30 0.56
N ILE A 22 3.28 13.34 0.00
CA ILE A 22 2.05 13.30 0.78
C ILE A 22 1.78 11.93 1.40
N LEU A 23 2.03 10.84 0.66
CA LEU A 23 1.90 9.48 1.18
C LEU A 23 2.88 9.25 2.35
N GLU A 24 4.14 9.65 2.20
CA GLU A 24 5.14 9.60 3.28
C GLU A 24 4.70 10.42 4.50
N SER A 25 4.24 11.64 4.28
CA SER A 25 3.73 12.51 5.35
C SER A 25 2.50 11.91 6.04
N MET A 26 1.61 11.27 5.29
CA MET A 26 0.45 10.55 5.83
C MET A 26 0.90 9.35 6.68
N ASN A 27 1.85 8.54 6.20
CA ASN A 27 2.40 7.40 6.94
C ASN A 27 3.06 7.86 8.24
N ASN A 28 3.83 8.94 8.21
CA ASN A 28 4.44 9.52 9.42
C ASN A 28 3.39 9.96 10.46
N VAL A 29 2.28 10.55 10.01
CA VAL A 29 1.18 10.92 10.92
C VAL A 29 0.48 9.67 11.48
N LEU A 30 0.19 8.67 10.65
CA LEU A 30 -0.40 7.40 11.09
C LEU A 30 0.49 6.69 12.11
N LYS A 31 1.81 6.65 11.89
CA LYS A 31 2.79 6.01 12.77
C LYS A 31 2.87 6.69 14.14
N ASN A 32 2.91 8.03 14.16
CA ASN A 32 3.10 8.79 15.40
C ASN A 32 1.81 8.99 16.20
N CYS A 33 0.67 9.14 15.52
CA CYS A 33 -0.61 9.46 16.16
C CYS A 33 -1.57 8.26 16.23
N LYS A 34 -1.32 7.18 15.47
CA LYS A 34 -2.06 5.91 15.52
C LYS A 34 -3.58 6.11 15.50
N GLY A 35 -4.31 5.43 16.38
CA GLY A 35 -5.78 5.47 16.44
C GLY A 35 -6.38 6.86 16.63
N ASP A 36 -5.63 7.85 17.16
CA ASP A 36 -6.13 9.23 17.29
C ASP A 36 -6.41 9.87 15.93
N THR A 37 -5.70 9.46 14.89
CA THR A 37 -5.91 9.94 13.51
C THR A 37 -7.18 9.40 12.87
N LEU A 38 -7.72 8.29 13.40
CA LEU A 38 -8.81 7.51 12.80
C LEU A 38 -10.13 7.62 13.58
N LYS A 39 -10.22 8.55 14.55
CA LYS A 39 -11.41 8.78 15.37
C LYS A 39 -12.61 9.31 14.58
N GLU A 40 -12.36 10.01 13.49
CA GLU A 40 -13.41 10.58 12.66
C GLU A 40 -14.12 9.46 11.87
N PRO A 41 -15.47 9.38 11.92
CA PRO A 41 -16.22 8.36 11.19
C PRO A 41 -15.88 8.37 9.70
N GLY A 42 -15.63 7.18 9.13
CA GLY A 42 -15.29 7.02 7.71
C GLY A 42 -13.83 7.31 7.35
N ARG A 43 -13.02 7.90 8.24
CA ARG A 43 -11.62 8.23 7.96
C ARG A 43 -10.79 7.01 7.55
N LEU A 44 -11.00 5.87 8.22
CA LEU A 44 -10.35 4.60 7.88
C LEU A 44 -10.72 4.17 6.45
N ASP A 45 -12.00 4.25 6.08
CA ASP A 45 -12.48 3.89 4.74
C ASP A 45 -11.85 4.78 3.67
N GLU A 46 -11.78 6.09 3.91
CA GLU A 46 -11.19 7.06 3.01
C GLU A 46 -9.71 6.79 2.75
N ILE A 47 -8.92 6.56 3.81
CA ILE A 47 -7.49 6.26 3.68
C ILE A 47 -7.29 4.92 2.98
N CYS A 48 -8.03 3.88 3.38
CA CYS A 48 -7.97 2.58 2.71
C CYS A 48 -8.36 2.66 1.23
N LYS A 49 -9.30 3.55 0.87
CA LYS A 49 -9.68 3.80 -0.52
C LYS A 49 -8.56 4.51 -1.29
N ALA A 50 -7.95 5.54 -0.71
CA ALA A 50 -6.83 6.26 -1.33
C ALA A 50 -5.65 5.32 -1.61
N ILE A 51 -5.22 4.51 -0.62
CA ILE A 51 -4.16 3.52 -0.81
C ILE A 51 -4.53 2.52 -1.91
N ARG A 52 -5.77 2.00 -1.92
CA ARG A 52 -6.22 1.09 -2.99
C ARG A 52 -6.17 1.73 -4.37
N ASN A 53 -6.53 3.01 -4.49
CA ASN A 53 -6.49 3.71 -5.76
C ASN A 53 -5.06 3.81 -6.30
N VAL A 54 -4.08 4.14 -5.43
CA VAL A 54 -2.66 4.17 -5.82
C VAL A 54 -2.18 2.77 -6.25
N LEU A 55 -2.51 1.74 -5.46
CA LEU A 55 -2.14 0.35 -5.76
C LEU A 55 -2.75 -0.18 -7.07
N GLN A 56 -3.88 0.39 -7.49
CA GLN A 56 -4.58 0.02 -8.72
C GLN A 56 -4.26 0.94 -9.90
N LYS A 57 -3.33 1.90 -9.73
CA LYS A 57 -3.00 2.91 -10.75
C LYS A 57 -4.22 3.73 -11.19
N LYS A 58 -4.97 4.28 -10.22
CA LYS A 58 -6.22 5.02 -10.43
C LYS A 58 -6.18 6.47 -9.93
N THR A 59 -5.01 7.00 -9.61
CA THR A 59 -4.83 8.41 -9.25
C THR A 59 -4.43 9.24 -10.46
N ALA A 60 -4.69 10.55 -10.43
CA ALA A 60 -4.39 11.43 -11.55
C ALA A 60 -2.91 11.40 -11.95
N CYS A 61 -1.98 11.30 -10.98
CA CYS A 61 -0.55 11.16 -11.23
C CYS A 61 -0.13 9.84 -11.90
N GLN A 62 -1.02 8.86 -12.02
CA GLN A 62 -0.77 7.57 -12.68
C GLN A 62 -1.59 7.41 -13.98
N ASP A 63 -2.24 8.49 -14.43
CA ASP A 63 -3.02 8.52 -15.65
C ASP A 63 -2.09 8.67 -16.85
N PRO A 64 -2.04 7.71 -17.80
CA PRO A 64 -1.20 7.80 -18.98
C PRO A 64 -1.56 8.99 -19.88
N GLU A 65 -2.76 9.57 -19.77
CA GLU A 65 -3.14 10.78 -20.51
C GLU A 65 -2.50 12.05 -19.94
N ASN A 66 -1.95 12.01 -18.72
CA ASN A 66 -1.25 13.14 -18.09
C ASN A 66 0.24 13.18 -18.40
N ASP A 67 0.81 12.17 -19.07
CA ASP A 67 2.20 12.19 -19.55
C ASP A 67 2.30 13.07 -20.81
N GLU A 68 2.21 14.39 -20.60
CA GLU A 68 2.48 15.43 -21.61
C GLU A 68 4.00 15.71 -21.76
N THR A 69 4.85 15.05 -20.98
CA THR A 69 6.31 15.23 -20.98
C THR A 69 7.03 14.13 -21.74
N GLU A 70 8.13 14.48 -22.41
CA GLU A 70 9.13 13.52 -22.94
C GLU A 70 9.91 12.87 -21.77
N SER A 71 9.23 12.34 -20.77
CA SER A 71 9.85 11.60 -19.67
C SER A 71 10.37 10.26 -20.18
N ASP A 72 11.50 9.81 -19.62
CA ASP A 72 12.03 8.49 -19.92
C ASP A 72 11.09 7.42 -19.34
N GLU A 73 10.64 6.47 -20.17
CA GLU A 73 9.74 5.37 -19.77
C GLU A 73 10.31 4.59 -18.57
N GLU A 74 11.64 4.47 -18.46
CA GLU A 74 12.29 3.82 -17.32
C GLU A 74 12.11 4.63 -16.01
N GLN A 75 12.19 5.95 -16.10
CA GLN A 75 12.02 6.85 -14.95
C GLN A 75 10.58 6.86 -14.44
N GLU A 76 9.59 6.81 -15.35
CA GLU A 76 8.19 6.71 -14.99
C GLU A 76 7.87 5.39 -14.28
N ALA A 77 8.44 4.28 -14.77
CA ALA A 77 8.28 2.98 -14.15
C ALA A 77 8.88 2.92 -12.73
N GLU A 78 10.00 3.61 -12.50
CA GLU A 78 10.61 3.77 -11.18
C GLU A 78 9.70 4.57 -10.23
N TYR A 79 9.18 5.71 -10.68
CA TYR A 79 8.25 6.53 -9.90
C TYR A 79 6.95 5.81 -9.57
N ASP A 80 6.39 5.05 -10.52
CA ASP A 80 5.24 4.21 -10.28
C ASP A 80 5.54 3.14 -9.23
N SER A 81 6.72 2.55 -9.25
CA SER A 81 7.13 1.54 -8.27
C SER A 81 7.22 2.17 -6.87
N MET A 82 7.88 3.31 -6.73
CA MET A 82 7.97 4.03 -5.45
C MET A 82 6.59 4.47 -4.92
N LEU A 83 5.68 4.93 -5.79
CA LEU A 83 4.30 5.27 -5.38
C LEU A 83 3.57 4.09 -4.74
N LEU A 84 3.74 2.88 -5.31
CA LEU A 84 3.17 1.66 -4.75
C LEU A 84 3.79 1.33 -3.40
N GLU A 85 5.09 1.56 -3.24
CA GLU A 85 5.82 1.35 -1.98
C GLU A 85 5.29 2.26 -0.87
N TYR A 86 5.32 3.58 -1.09
CA TYR A 86 4.81 4.57 -0.14
C TYR A 86 3.34 4.34 0.23
N ALA A 87 2.50 3.94 -0.74
CA ALA A 87 1.10 3.65 -0.45
C ALA A 87 0.94 2.37 0.39
N GLY A 88 1.67 1.29 0.04
CA GLY A 88 1.52 0.01 0.73
C GLY A 88 2.11 0.00 2.15
N GLU A 89 3.11 0.83 2.44
CA GLU A 89 3.60 1.08 3.82
C GLU A 89 2.48 1.56 4.77
N GLY A 90 1.45 2.23 4.25
CA GLY A 90 0.29 2.65 5.03
C GLY A 90 -0.57 1.48 5.55
N ILE A 91 -0.55 0.32 4.87
CA ILE A 91 -1.38 -0.84 5.20
C ILE A 91 -1.07 -1.40 6.61
N PRO A 92 0.18 -1.78 6.94
CA PRO A 92 0.51 -2.25 8.29
C PRO A 92 0.29 -1.18 9.37
N LEU A 93 0.53 0.10 9.04
CA LEU A 93 0.28 1.22 9.97
C LEU A 93 -1.20 1.32 10.34
N LEU A 94 -2.10 1.19 9.36
CA LEU A 94 -3.54 1.19 9.61
C LEU A 94 -3.96 -0.02 10.46
N ALA A 95 -3.46 -1.21 10.13
CA ALA A 95 -3.73 -2.42 10.90
C ALA A 95 -3.32 -2.27 12.38
N ALA A 96 -2.14 -1.69 12.63
CA ALA A 96 -1.64 -1.41 13.96
C ALA A 96 -2.44 -0.32 14.69
N ALA A 97 -2.96 0.68 13.97
CA ALA A 97 -3.71 1.80 14.54
C ALA A 97 -5.13 1.41 14.98
N VAL A 98 -5.81 0.53 14.23
CA VAL A 98 -7.22 0.14 14.52
C VAL A 98 -7.36 -1.26 15.12
N GLY A 99 -6.31 -2.07 15.05
CA GLY A 99 -6.33 -3.46 15.49
C GLY A 99 -6.86 -4.43 14.42
N GLY A 100 -6.31 -5.64 14.42
CA GLY A 100 -6.54 -6.62 13.35
C GLY A 100 -7.99 -7.03 13.12
N GLN A 101 -8.82 -7.09 14.16
CA GLN A 101 -10.23 -7.47 14.02
C GLN A 101 -11.03 -6.43 13.23
N ILE A 102 -10.74 -5.14 13.42
CA ILE A 102 -11.36 -4.04 12.68
C ILE A 102 -10.77 -3.97 11.27
N PHE A 103 -9.47 -4.22 11.12
CA PHE A 103 -8.79 -4.09 9.84
C PHE A 103 -9.03 -5.26 8.87
N ALA A 104 -9.41 -6.44 9.37
CA ALA A 104 -9.66 -7.64 8.56
C ALA A 104 -10.43 -7.44 7.24
N PRO A 105 -11.61 -6.80 7.21
CA PRO A 105 -12.34 -6.58 5.95
C PRO A 105 -11.56 -5.72 4.94
N TYR A 106 -10.74 -4.78 5.41
CA TYR A 106 -9.88 -3.97 4.54
C TYR A 106 -8.73 -4.79 3.99
N PHE A 107 -8.06 -5.57 4.84
CA PHE A 107 -6.99 -6.46 4.42
C PHE A 107 -7.46 -7.50 3.40
N ALA A 108 -8.70 -8.00 3.51
CA ALA A 108 -9.29 -8.87 2.50
C ALA A 108 -9.33 -8.24 1.09
N GLY A 109 -9.46 -6.91 1.02
CA GLY A 109 -9.39 -6.14 -0.23
C GLY A 109 -7.97 -5.83 -0.70
N PHE A 110 -7.02 -5.64 0.22
CA PHE A 110 -5.60 -5.40 -0.10
C PHE A 110 -4.85 -6.66 -0.50
N LEU A 111 -5.13 -7.79 0.16
CA LEU A 111 -4.38 -9.02 0.01
C LEU A 111 -4.25 -9.50 -1.45
N PRO A 112 -5.31 -9.48 -2.30
CA PRO A 112 -5.16 -9.84 -3.71
C PRO A 112 -4.26 -8.89 -4.51
N LEU A 113 -4.23 -7.60 -4.16
CA LEU A 113 -3.37 -6.62 -4.83
C LEU A 113 -1.90 -6.89 -4.51
N LEU A 114 -1.60 -7.15 -3.23
CA LEU A 114 -0.25 -7.49 -2.75
C LEU A 114 0.22 -8.84 -3.31
N LEU A 115 -0.61 -9.89 -3.26
CA LEU A 115 -0.29 -11.20 -3.87
C LEU A 115 -0.12 -11.10 -5.39
N GLY A 116 -0.78 -10.15 -6.04
CA GLY A 116 -0.56 -9.85 -7.46
C GLY A 116 0.88 -9.46 -7.78
N LYS A 117 1.59 -8.88 -6.80
CA LYS A 117 2.97 -8.42 -6.88
C LYS A 117 4.02 -9.46 -6.45
N THR A 118 3.58 -10.65 -6.02
CA THR A 118 4.48 -11.78 -5.71
C THR A 118 4.58 -12.78 -6.86
N LYS A 119 4.11 -12.42 -8.06
CA LYS A 119 4.12 -13.33 -9.22
C LYS A 119 5.53 -13.47 -9.79
N PRO A 120 5.86 -14.58 -10.47
CA PRO A 120 7.17 -14.75 -11.11
C PRO A 120 7.53 -13.66 -12.12
N SER A 121 6.53 -13.03 -12.74
CA SER A 121 6.68 -11.93 -13.70
C SER A 121 7.01 -10.58 -13.08
N CYS A 122 6.96 -10.45 -11.76
CA CYS A 122 7.28 -9.21 -11.04
C CYS A 122 8.78 -9.11 -10.78
N THR A 123 9.27 -7.88 -10.58
CA THR A 123 10.68 -7.65 -10.23
C THR A 123 10.99 -8.17 -8.83
N VAL A 124 12.28 -8.38 -8.53
CA VAL A 124 12.71 -8.78 -7.17
C VAL A 124 12.28 -7.75 -6.13
N ALA A 125 12.44 -6.45 -6.44
CA ALA A 125 11.99 -5.37 -5.56
C ALA A 125 10.48 -5.42 -5.29
N GLU A 126 9.65 -5.60 -6.32
CA GLU A 126 8.19 -5.72 -6.16
C GLU A 126 7.80 -6.92 -5.27
N LYS A 127 8.45 -8.07 -5.46
CA LYS A 127 8.20 -9.26 -4.65
C LYS A 127 8.59 -9.02 -3.20
N SER A 128 9.79 -8.50 -2.96
CA SER A 128 10.31 -8.20 -1.62
C SER A 128 9.42 -7.21 -0.89
N PHE A 129 9.02 -6.12 -1.55
CA PHE A 129 8.09 -5.15 -1.01
C PHE A 129 6.74 -5.76 -0.63
N ALA A 130 6.15 -6.54 -1.55
CA ALA A 130 4.84 -7.14 -1.33
C ALA A 130 4.87 -8.15 -0.18
N ILE A 131 5.90 -9.00 -0.12
CA ILE A 131 6.10 -9.97 0.96
C ILE A 131 6.31 -9.24 2.29
N GLY A 132 7.16 -8.21 2.32
CA GLY A 132 7.42 -7.39 3.51
C GLY A 132 6.13 -6.71 4.03
N SER A 133 5.40 -6.05 3.15
CA SER A 133 4.11 -5.40 3.48
C SER A 133 3.08 -6.40 4.02
N ILE A 134 2.98 -7.58 3.41
CA ILE A 134 2.11 -8.66 3.91
C ILE A 134 2.57 -9.11 5.30
N ALA A 135 3.87 -9.35 5.49
CA ALA A 135 4.42 -9.84 6.76
C ALA A 135 4.18 -8.85 7.91
N GLU A 136 4.45 -7.56 7.69
CA GLU A 136 4.19 -6.50 8.66
C GLU A 136 2.71 -6.37 8.97
N THR A 137 1.84 -6.45 7.95
CA THR A 137 0.39 -6.37 8.15
C THR A 137 -0.12 -7.57 8.96
N VAL A 138 0.34 -8.78 8.63
CA VAL A 138 0.03 -10.01 9.38
C VAL A 138 0.47 -9.89 10.84
N GLN A 139 1.67 -9.36 11.08
CA GLN A 139 2.17 -9.11 12.43
C GLN A 139 1.28 -8.12 13.18
N ALA A 140 0.93 -6.99 12.56
CA ALA A 140 0.07 -5.98 13.15
C ALA A 140 -1.36 -6.49 13.43
N MET A 141 -1.87 -7.40 12.60
CA MET A 141 -3.20 -8.00 12.76
C MET A 141 -3.28 -9.09 13.83
N GLY A 142 -2.16 -9.75 14.14
CA GLY A 142 -2.09 -10.79 15.17
C GLY A 142 -3.08 -11.93 14.92
N PRO A 143 -3.88 -12.36 15.93
CA PRO A 143 -4.82 -13.48 15.79
C PRO A 143 -5.88 -13.31 14.70
N ALA A 144 -6.22 -12.07 14.31
CA ALA A 144 -7.18 -11.81 13.25
C ALA A 144 -6.71 -12.31 11.86
N THR A 145 -5.41 -12.62 11.72
CA THR A 145 -4.82 -13.16 10.50
C THR A 145 -5.29 -14.58 10.16
N VAL A 146 -5.78 -15.36 11.14
CA VAL A 146 -6.09 -16.79 10.96
C VAL A 146 -7.00 -17.06 9.75
N GLN A 147 -7.96 -16.19 9.48
CA GLN A 147 -8.87 -16.31 8.33
C GLN A 147 -8.18 -16.15 6.95
N PHE A 148 -6.99 -15.54 6.90
CA PHE A 148 -6.22 -15.31 5.68
C PHE A 148 -5.16 -16.40 5.43
N VAL A 149 -4.87 -17.25 6.42
CA VAL A 149 -3.85 -18.31 6.33
C VAL A 149 -4.00 -19.19 5.08
N PRO A 150 -5.20 -19.64 4.66
CA PRO A 150 -5.32 -20.46 3.44
C PRO A 150 -4.83 -19.75 2.17
N ARG A 151 -4.87 -18.41 2.13
CA ARG A 151 -4.39 -17.60 1.00
C ARG A 151 -2.91 -17.23 1.12
N LEU A 152 -2.40 -17.12 2.34
CA LEU A 152 -1.02 -16.76 2.63
C LEU A 152 -0.07 -17.96 2.54
N LEU A 153 -0.54 -19.14 2.93
CA LEU A 153 0.29 -20.35 3.00
C LEU A 153 0.96 -20.72 1.67
N PRO A 154 0.29 -20.68 0.50
CA PRO A 154 0.94 -20.97 -0.78
C PRO A 154 2.07 -19.99 -1.11
N MET A 155 1.90 -18.71 -0.79
CA MET A 155 2.93 -17.69 -1.00
C MET A 155 4.14 -17.95 -0.11
N LEU A 156 3.93 -18.23 1.18
CA LEU A 156 5.03 -18.55 2.11
C LEU A 156 5.79 -19.83 1.71
N GLN A 157 5.07 -20.85 1.23
CA GLN A 157 5.68 -22.07 0.72
C GLN A 157 6.50 -21.85 -0.55
N ALA A 158 6.05 -20.95 -1.43
CA ALA A 158 6.80 -20.56 -2.62
C ALA A 158 8.06 -19.77 -2.22
N GLY A 159 7.92 -18.76 -1.37
CA GLY A 159 9.06 -17.94 -0.91
C GLY A 159 10.10 -18.75 -0.13
N ALA A 160 9.69 -19.72 0.69
CA ALA A 160 10.63 -20.60 1.42
C ALA A 160 11.39 -21.59 0.53
N ARG A 161 11.00 -21.73 -0.74
CA ARG A 161 11.67 -22.55 -1.74
C ARG A 161 12.37 -21.72 -2.81
N ASP A 162 12.26 -20.40 -2.72
CA ASP A 162 12.97 -19.51 -3.61
C ASP A 162 14.46 -19.59 -3.28
N THR A 163 15.27 -19.85 -4.31
CA THR A 163 16.72 -20.04 -4.19
C THR A 163 17.49 -18.73 -4.41
N ASP A 164 16.78 -17.62 -4.60
CA ASP A 164 17.35 -16.26 -4.64
C ASP A 164 17.71 -15.81 -3.22
N ASP A 165 18.99 -15.96 -2.86
CA ASP A 165 19.62 -15.24 -1.75
C ASP A 165 20.16 -13.91 -2.31
N GLU A 166 19.26 -12.94 -2.59
CA GLU A 166 19.55 -11.65 -3.27
C GLU A 166 19.89 -11.70 -4.77
#